data_AF-A0A4D9DRI0-F1
#
_entry.id   AF-A0A4D9DRI0-F1
#
_cell.length_a   1.000
_cell.length_b   1.000
_cell.length_c   1.000
_cell.angle_alpha   90.00
_cell.angle_beta   90.00
_cell.angle_gamma   90.00
#
_symmetry.space_group_name_H-M   'P 1'
#
loop_
_entity.id
_entity.type
_entity.pdbx_description
1 polymer ?
#
loop_
_entity_poly.entity_id
_entity_poly.type
_entity_poly.pdbx_seq_one_letter_code
_entity_poly.pdbx_strand_id
1 'polypeptide(L)'
;MEGLAGSAGGTVLQGAAKKLVSQLLEVDQDQRITAQEALGHVWIAGNVASEKNLKEGVCAQIEKNFAKAKWRKAIRVTTFMQRLRALEPGTHPPMSLPEVTVEEPRPTEPPTTERPSEPAGPTEEKTQ
;
A
#
# COMPACT_ATOMS: atom_id res chain seq x y z
N MET A 1 30.02 44.54 -4.36
CA MET A 1 30.35 43.82 -3.11
C MET A 1 29.09 43.12 -2.66
N GLU A 2 29.15 41.78 -2.67
CA GLU A 2 28.40 40.80 -1.89
C GLU A 2 26.86 40.70 -2.01
N GLY A 3 26.39 39.45 -2.23
CA GLY A 3 25.00 39.02 -2.02
C GLY A 3 24.52 37.92 -2.98
N LEU A 4 25.32 36.89 -3.26
CA LEU A 4 25.22 35.52 -2.70
C LEU A 4 23.93 34.74 -3.00
N ALA A 5 24.13 33.72 -3.83
CA ALA A 5 23.34 32.53 -4.15
C ALA A 5 22.33 32.04 -3.10
N GLY A 6 21.16 31.59 -3.55
CA GLY A 6 20.26 30.81 -2.70
C GLY A 6 18.91 30.46 -3.31
N SER A 7 18.84 29.68 -4.40
CA SER A 7 17.62 28.91 -4.72
C SER A 7 17.86 27.78 -5.73
N ALA A 8 18.75 26.84 -5.42
CA ALA A 8 18.89 25.59 -6.17
C ALA A 8 18.66 24.33 -5.30
N GLY A 9 18.45 24.47 -3.99
CA GLY A 9 18.31 23.34 -3.05
C GLY A 9 16.92 22.69 -2.97
N GLY A 10 15.88 23.30 -3.56
CA GLY A 10 14.50 22.84 -3.37
C GLY A 10 14.06 21.64 -4.22
N THR A 11 14.71 21.37 -5.35
CA THR A 11 14.27 20.34 -6.32
C THR A 11 14.95 18.99 -6.13
N VAL A 12 16.20 18.98 -5.66
CA VAL A 12 17.01 17.77 -5.52
C VAL A 12 16.43 16.84 -4.44
N LEU A 13 15.89 17.39 -3.35
CA LEU A 13 15.35 16.62 -2.22
C LEU A 13 13.99 15.96 -2.54
N GLN A 14 13.14 16.65 -3.29
CA GLN A 14 11.90 16.06 -3.82
C GLN A 14 12.22 14.96 -4.85
N GLY A 15 13.31 15.13 -5.62
CA GLY A 15 13.83 14.10 -6.52
C GLY A 15 14.28 12.85 -5.78
N ALA A 16 15.01 13.00 -4.66
CA ALA A 16 15.45 11.89 -3.82
C ALA A 16 14.27 11.11 -3.21
N ALA A 17 13.24 11.81 -2.71
CA ALA A 17 12.02 11.17 -2.20
C ALA A 17 11.31 10.33 -3.26
N LYS A 18 11.14 10.90 -4.46
CA LYS A 18 10.48 10.22 -5.59
C LYS A 18 11.26 8.99 -6.04
N LYS A 19 12.60 9.10 -6.12
CA LYS A 19 13.49 7.99 -6.49
C LYS A 19 13.36 6.82 -5.50
N LEU A 20 13.39 7.10 -4.20
CA LEU A 20 13.21 6.06 -3.18
C LEU A 20 11.86 5.36 -3.30
N VAL A 21 10.76 6.12 -3.44
CA VAL A 21 9.41 5.54 -3.56
C VAL A 21 9.31 4.67 -4.80
N SER A 22 9.88 5.08 -5.94
CA SER A 22 9.92 4.27 -7.15
C SER A 22 10.65 2.95 -6.94
N GLN A 23 11.82 2.96 -6.29
CA GLN A 23 12.60 1.74 -6.02
C GLN A 23 11.93 0.80 -5.02
N LEU A 24 11.18 1.34 -4.04
CA LEU A 24 10.39 0.54 -3.09
C LEU A 24 9.17 -0.11 -3.74
N LEU A 25 8.54 0.58 -4.70
CA LEU A 25 7.33 0.14 -5.39
C LEU A 25 7.63 -0.51 -6.74
N GLU A 26 8.88 -0.92 -6.96
CA GLU A 26 9.29 -1.61 -8.19
C GLU A 26 8.48 -2.90 -8.36
N VAL A 27 8.03 -3.13 -9.60
CA VAL A 27 7.14 -4.25 -9.94
C VAL A 27 7.94 -5.55 -9.99
N ASP A 28 9.14 -5.49 -10.56
CA ASP A 28 10.10 -6.58 -10.56
C ASP A 28 10.70 -6.78 -9.16
N GLN A 29 10.62 -8.00 -8.64
CA GLN A 29 11.08 -8.34 -7.30
C GLN A 29 12.61 -8.29 -7.21
N ASP A 30 13.33 -8.66 -8.27
CA ASP A 30 14.79 -8.69 -8.27
C ASP A 30 15.41 -7.29 -8.33
N GLN A 31 14.64 -6.30 -8.80
CA GLN A 31 15.03 -4.88 -8.85
C GLN A 31 14.51 -4.07 -7.66
N ARG A 32 13.61 -4.64 -6.85
CA ARG A 32 13.08 -3.97 -5.67
C ARG A 32 14.13 -3.92 -4.57
N ILE A 33 14.38 -2.71 -4.06
CA ILE A 33 15.34 -2.53 -2.96
C ILE A 33 14.80 -3.16 -1.67
N THR A 34 15.71 -3.69 -0.86
CA THR A 34 15.34 -4.23 0.46
C THR A 34 15.08 -3.11 1.46
N ALA A 35 14.36 -3.44 2.55
CA ALA A 35 14.12 -2.47 3.63
C ALA A 35 15.42 -1.95 4.25
N GLN A 36 16.44 -2.81 4.37
CA GLN A 36 17.76 -2.43 4.90
C GLN A 36 18.45 -1.41 3.99
N GLU A 37 18.38 -1.59 2.67
CA GLU A 37 18.94 -0.63 1.70
C GLU A 37 18.16 0.69 1.69
N ALA A 38 16.83 0.64 1.84
CA ALA A 38 16.01 1.84 1.93
C ALA A 38 16.40 2.71 3.14
N LEU A 39 16.72 2.11 4.29
CA LEU A 39 17.17 2.84 5.49
C LEU A 39 18.43 3.66 5.23
N GLY A 40 19.34 3.19 4.38
CA GLY A 40 20.58 3.89 4.01
C GLY A 40 20.39 4.99 2.96
N HIS A 41 19.21 5.14 2.37
CA HIS A 41 18.98 6.13 1.31
C HIS A 41 19.02 7.57 1.84
N VAL A 42 19.56 8.50 1.06
CA VAL A 42 19.78 9.91 1.48
C VAL A 42 18.51 10.57 2.03
N TRP A 43 17.34 10.26 1.46
CA TRP A 43 16.06 10.81 1.93
C TRP A 43 15.66 10.36 3.35
N ILE A 44 16.09 9.17 3.78
CA ILE A 44 15.83 8.63 5.13
C ILE A 44 17.01 8.95 6.06
N ALA A 45 18.23 8.56 5.70
CA ALA A 45 19.41 8.69 6.57
C ALA A 45 20.01 10.11 6.61
N GLY A 46 19.83 10.91 5.56
CA GLY A 46 20.54 12.17 5.37
C GLY A 46 19.94 13.38 6.07
N ASN A 47 18.89 13.23 6.88
CA ASN A 47 18.12 14.35 7.46
C ASN A 47 17.65 15.39 6.40
N VAL A 48 17.47 14.95 5.16
CA VAL A 48 17.05 15.81 4.03
C VAL A 48 15.56 15.71 3.73
N ALA A 49 14.80 15.00 4.57
CA ALA A 49 13.35 15.02 4.50
C ALA A 49 12.85 16.46 4.71
N SER A 50 11.86 16.87 3.91
CA SER A 50 11.32 18.22 4.04
C SER A 50 10.46 18.34 5.30
N GLU A 51 10.70 19.35 6.13
CA GLU A 51 9.90 19.66 7.33
C GLU A 51 8.52 20.29 7.01
N LYS A 52 8.16 20.35 5.72
CA LYS A 52 6.88 20.90 5.29
C LYS A 52 5.75 19.95 5.67
N ASN A 53 4.86 20.42 6.53
CA ASN A 53 3.61 19.74 6.84
C ASN A 53 2.73 19.61 5.59
N LEU A 54 2.61 18.40 5.05
CA LEU A 54 1.85 18.13 3.82
C LEU A 54 0.34 17.92 4.08
N LYS A 55 -0.09 17.95 5.34
CA LYS A 55 -1.47 17.67 5.76
C LYS A 55 -2.49 18.54 5.01
N GLU A 56 -2.23 19.82 4.89
CA GLU A 56 -3.13 20.75 4.18
C GLU A 56 -3.24 20.45 2.68
N GLY A 57 -2.15 20.00 2.05
CA GLY A 57 -2.13 19.71 0.61
C GLY A 57 -2.65 18.33 0.21
N VAL A 58 -2.58 17.32 1.10
CA VAL A 58 -2.86 15.92 0.74
C VAL A 58 -4.06 15.31 1.48
N CYS A 59 -4.52 15.89 2.59
CA CYS A 59 -5.63 15.33 3.36
C CYS A 59 -6.92 15.24 2.54
N ALA A 60 -7.29 16.30 1.81
CA ALA A 60 -8.47 16.29 0.94
C ALA A 60 -8.37 15.23 -0.17
N GLN A 61 -7.17 14.99 -0.70
CA GLN A 61 -6.94 13.99 -1.74
C GLN A 61 -7.02 12.55 -1.19
N ILE A 62 -6.52 12.33 0.03
CA ILE A 62 -6.66 11.07 0.75
C ILE A 62 -8.14 10.77 0.99
N GLU A 63 -8.90 11.74 1.50
CA GLU A 63 -10.33 11.58 1.77
C GLU A 63 -11.12 11.25 0.49
N LYS A 64 -10.85 11.96 -0.61
CA LYS A 64 -11.43 11.66 -1.92
C LYS A 64 -11.10 10.25 -2.41
N ASN A 65 -9.86 9.79 -2.19
CA ASN A 65 -9.45 8.43 -2.55
C ASN A 65 -10.18 7.37 -1.71
N PHE A 66 -10.36 7.60 -0.42
CA PHE A 66 -11.15 6.71 0.43
C PHE A 66 -12.60 6.62 -0.03
N ALA A 67 -13.23 7.74 -0.36
CA ALA A 67 -14.58 7.76 -0.91
C ALA A 67 -14.65 6.91 -2.20
N LYS A 68 -13.71 7.12 -3.14
CA LYS A 68 -13.62 6.33 -4.39
C LYS A 68 -13.38 4.84 -4.12
N ALA A 69 -12.57 4.48 -3.13
CA ALA A 69 -12.32 3.09 -2.76
C ALA A 69 -13.57 2.44 -2.16
N LYS A 70 -14.29 3.15 -1.27
CA LYS A 70 -15.53 2.67 -0.66
C LYS A 70 -16.63 2.46 -1.71
N TRP A 71 -16.77 3.40 -2.64
CA TRP A 71 -17.70 3.28 -3.77
C TRP A 71 -17.39 2.05 -4.64
N ARG A 72 -16.12 1.84 -5.01
CA ARG A 72 -15.71 0.64 -5.76
C ARG A 72 -16.02 -0.65 -5.01
N LYS A 73 -15.85 -0.69 -3.68
CA LYS A 73 -16.22 -1.85 -2.86
C LYS A 73 -17.74 -2.09 -2.86
N ALA A 74 -18.54 -1.04 -2.69
CA ALA A 74 -19.99 -1.14 -2.71
C ALA A 74 -20.49 -1.69 -4.06
N ILE A 75 -19.98 -1.18 -5.18
CA ILE A 75 -20.28 -1.72 -6.51
C ILE A 75 -19.95 -3.21 -6.57
N ARG A 76 -18.72 -3.60 -6.20
CA ARG A 76 -18.30 -5.02 -6.23
C ARG A 76 -19.23 -5.92 -5.44
N VAL A 77 -19.63 -5.52 -4.23
CA VAL A 77 -20.57 -6.28 -3.40
C VAL A 77 -21.93 -6.39 -4.07
N THR A 78 -22.48 -5.27 -4.57
CA THR A 78 -23.79 -5.30 -5.25
C THR A 78 -23.79 -6.18 -6.50
N THR A 79 -22.73 -6.11 -7.32
CA THR A 79 -22.56 -6.97 -8.49
C THR A 79 -22.45 -8.44 -8.09
N PHE A 80 -21.68 -8.75 -7.04
CA PHE A 80 -21.56 -10.12 -6.53
C PHE A 80 -22.92 -10.66 -6.05
N MET A 81 -23.66 -9.88 -5.26
CA MET A 81 -25.00 -10.26 -4.79
C MET A 81 -26.01 -10.44 -5.93
N GLN A 82 -25.95 -9.61 -6.98
CA GLN A 82 -26.77 -9.78 -8.18
C GLN A 82 -26.45 -11.10 -8.90
N ARG A 83 -25.16 -11.43 -9.06
CA ARG A 83 -24.73 -12.70 -9.66
C ARG A 83 -25.19 -13.91 -8.84
N LEU A 84 -25.09 -13.84 -7.50
CA LEU A 84 -25.60 -14.90 -6.63
C LEU A 84 -27.11 -15.10 -6.78
N ARG A 85 -27.88 -14.02 -6.87
CA ARG A 85 -29.34 -14.09 -7.10
C ARG A 85 -29.69 -14.67 -8.47
N ALA A 86 -28.89 -14.37 -9.50
CA ALA A 86 -29.08 -14.94 -10.84
C ALA A 86 -28.76 -16.44 -10.91
N LEU A 87 -27.98 -16.97 -9.96
CA LEU A 87 -27.67 -18.39 -9.85
C LEU A 87 -28.76 -19.19 -9.13
N GLU A 88 -29.70 -18.56 -8.42
CA GLU A 88 -30.83 -19.28 -7.80
C GLU A 88 -31.85 -19.70 -8.87
N PRO A 89 -32.02 -21.01 -9.15
CA PRO A 89 -32.94 -21.46 -10.19
C PRO A 89 -34.37 -21.43 -9.65
N GLY A 90 -35.10 -20.34 -9.91
CA GLY A 90 -36.51 -20.30 -9.48
C GLY A 90 -37.37 -19.09 -9.84
N THR A 91 -36.86 -17.98 -10.38
CA THR A 91 -37.75 -16.87 -10.75
C THR A 91 -37.21 -16.06 -11.95
N HIS A 92 -38.09 -15.88 -12.93
CA HIS A 92 -37.99 -15.23 -14.24
C HIS A 92 -37.44 -13.78 -14.23
N PRO A 93 -36.99 -13.25 -15.38
CA PRO A 93 -36.08 -12.10 -15.43
C PRO A 93 -36.81 -10.75 -15.44
N PRO A 94 -36.08 -9.66 -15.15
CA PRO A 94 -36.04 -8.62 -16.18
C PRO A 94 -34.62 -8.12 -16.47
N MET A 95 -34.43 -7.84 -17.76
CA MET A 95 -33.49 -6.90 -18.35
C MET A 95 -32.01 -7.31 -18.45
N SER A 96 -31.72 -7.69 -19.70
CA SER A 96 -30.52 -7.47 -20.49
C SER A 96 -29.56 -6.33 -20.11
N LEU A 97 -28.26 -6.66 -20.28
CA LEU A 97 -27.04 -5.85 -20.54
C LEU A 97 -26.09 -5.54 -19.36
N PRO A 98 -24.77 -5.33 -19.62
CA PRO A 98 -23.89 -5.88 -20.65
C PRO A 98 -22.83 -6.83 -20.04
N GLU A 99 -22.42 -7.82 -20.82
CA GLU A 99 -21.30 -8.71 -20.49
C GLU A 99 -19.99 -7.92 -20.50
N VAL A 100 -19.52 -7.51 -19.32
CA VAL A 100 -18.15 -7.02 -19.14
C VAL A 100 -17.30 -8.19 -18.69
N THR A 101 -16.65 -8.83 -19.66
CA THR A 101 -15.57 -9.80 -19.47
C THR A 101 -14.40 -9.06 -18.83
N VAL A 102 -14.24 -9.21 -17.51
CA VAL A 102 -13.02 -8.80 -16.82
C VAL A 102 -12.51 -10.05 -16.11
N GLU A 103 -11.38 -10.55 -16.61
CA GLU A 103 -10.62 -11.63 -16.01
C GLU A 103 -10.46 -11.43 -14.51
N GLU A 104 -10.82 -12.49 -13.79
CA GLU A 104 -10.61 -12.66 -12.36
C GLU A 104 -9.14 -13.03 -12.11
N PRO A 105 -8.34 -12.21 -11.41
CA PRO A 105 -7.07 -12.70 -10.89
C PRO A 105 -7.39 -13.67 -9.74
N ARG A 106 -7.08 -14.94 -10.00
CA ARG A 106 -7.12 -16.08 -9.07
C ARG A 106 -6.67 -15.67 -7.65
N PRO A 107 -7.43 -15.96 -6.59
CA PRO A 107 -6.95 -15.86 -5.22
C PRO A 107 -5.87 -16.93 -5.01
N THR A 108 -4.60 -16.52 -4.96
CA THR A 108 -3.55 -17.38 -4.43
C THR A 108 -3.75 -17.51 -2.92
N GLU A 109 -3.73 -18.74 -2.44
CA GLU A 109 -3.96 -19.16 -1.06
C GLU A 109 -3.08 -18.38 -0.06
N PRO A 110 -3.58 -18.00 1.13
CA PRO A 110 -2.73 -17.42 2.15
C PRO A 110 -1.76 -18.48 2.68
N PRO A 111 -0.46 -18.18 2.85
CA PRO A 111 0.44 -19.10 3.54
C PRO A 111 -0.04 -19.25 4.99
N THR A 112 -0.26 -20.51 5.39
CA THR A 112 -0.39 -20.94 6.78
C THR A 112 0.69 -20.27 7.62
N THR A 113 0.27 -19.35 8.49
CA THR A 113 1.11 -18.80 9.55
C THR A 113 1.33 -19.91 10.58
N GLU A 114 2.45 -20.62 10.49
CA GLU A 114 2.96 -21.39 11.62
C GLU A 114 3.41 -20.41 12.71
N ARG A 115 2.78 -20.55 13.87
CA ARG A 115 3.12 -19.89 15.14
C ARG A 115 4.49 -20.41 15.60
N PRO A 116 5.50 -19.54 15.84
CA PRO A 116 6.75 -19.98 16.44
C PRO A 116 6.52 -20.51 17.86
N SER A 117 6.95 -21.74 18.08
CA SER A 117 6.98 -22.43 19.37
C SER A 117 7.88 -21.68 20.35
N GLU A 118 7.33 -21.33 21.50
CA GLU A 118 8.01 -20.76 22.65
C GLU A 118 8.97 -21.81 23.26
N PRO A 119 10.29 -21.54 23.38
CA PRO A 119 11.16 -22.44 24.13
C PRO A 119 11.09 -22.13 25.62
N ALA A 120 10.74 -23.18 26.38
CA ALA A 120 10.73 -23.27 27.83
C ALA A 120 12.01 -22.70 28.48
N GLY A 121 11.83 -22.02 29.62
CA GLY A 121 12.91 -21.34 30.35
C GLY A 121 13.88 -22.28 31.08
N PRO A 122 14.89 -21.70 31.77
CA PRO A 122 15.64 -22.40 32.81
C PRO A 122 15.19 -21.97 34.21
N THR A 123 15.03 -23.00 35.04
CA THR A 123 14.70 -23.06 36.46
C THR A 123 15.63 -22.21 37.35
N GLU A 124 15.05 -21.52 38.34
CA GLU A 124 15.76 -20.96 39.49
C GLU A 124 16.42 -22.10 40.31
N GLU A 125 17.74 -22.01 40.52
CA GLU A 125 18.44 -22.76 41.57
C GLU A 125 18.76 -21.79 42.71
N LYS A 126 17.97 -21.87 43.79
CA LYS A 126 18.24 -21.18 45.05
C LYS A 126 18.82 -22.21 46.03
N THR A 127 20.13 -22.15 46.24
CA THR A 127 20.79 -22.78 47.38
C THR A 127 20.53 -21.93 48.62
N GLN A 128 19.69 -22.42 49.53
CA GLN A 128 19.95 -22.50 50.97
C GLN A 128 18.91 -23.40 51.65
#